data_AF-A0A350XER7-F1
#
_entry.id   AF-A0A350XER7-F1
#
_cell.length_a   1.000
_cell.length_b   1.000
_cell.length_c   1.000
_cell.angle_alpha   90.00
_cell.angle_beta   90.00
_cell.angle_gamma   90.00
#
_symmetry.space_group_name_H-M   'P 1'
#
loop_
_entity.id
_entity.type
_entity.pdbx_description
1 polymer ?
#
loop_
_entity_poly.entity_id
_entity_poly.type
_entity_poly.pdbx_seq_one_letter_code
_entity_poly.pdbx_strand_id
1 'polypeptide(L)'
;MFGGLTGFNPTDTDWGERLLNTAATQAIRHLFSQSESVEVAVRCYPSSKLLQGSIDSFKMSGRGLVIRRQFPVEEMSFETDAVS
;
A
#
# COMPACT_ATOMS: atom_id res chain seq x y z
N MET A 1 -12.27 -35.70 -6.47
CA MET A 1 -11.61 -35.61 -5.15
C MET A 1 -11.46 -34.14 -4.81
N PHE A 2 -12.46 -33.59 -4.11
CA PHE A 2 -12.43 -32.24 -3.54
C PHE A 2 -11.85 -32.38 -2.13
N GLY A 3 -10.69 -31.80 -1.87
CA GLY A 3 -10.08 -31.86 -0.55
C GLY A 3 -8.65 -31.34 -0.56
N GLY A 4 -8.45 -30.16 0.04
CA GLY A 4 -7.11 -29.62 0.29
C GLY A 4 -6.96 -28.10 0.26
N LEU A 5 -7.99 -27.33 0.62
CA LEU A 5 -7.86 -25.88 0.87
C LEU A 5 -8.20 -25.58 2.33
N THR A 6 -7.37 -26.01 3.27
CA THR A 6 -7.44 -25.52 4.66
C THR A 6 -6.02 -25.49 5.23
N GLY A 7 -5.49 -24.28 5.41
CA GLY A 7 -4.22 -24.09 6.08
C GLY A 7 -3.54 -22.73 5.89
N PHE A 8 -4.21 -21.70 5.36
CA PHE A 8 -3.68 -20.34 5.49
C PHE A 8 -3.92 -19.86 6.91
N ASN A 9 -2.86 -19.92 7.72
CA ASN A 9 -2.83 -19.34 9.05
C ASN A 9 -3.13 -17.83 8.96
N PRO A 10 -3.92 -17.26 9.89
CA PRO A 10 -4.24 -15.82 9.93
C PRO A 10 -3.00 -14.93 10.10
N THR A 11 -1.84 -15.50 10.44
CA THR A 11 -0.54 -14.81 10.49
C THR A 11 0.07 -14.53 9.10
N ASP A 12 -0.39 -15.21 8.05
CA ASP A 12 0.15 -15.09 6.68
C ASP A 12 -0.50 -13.94 5.89
N THR A 13 -1.72 -13.55 6.27
CA THR A 13 -2.45 -12.39 5.73
C THR A 13 -1.65 -11.10 5.92
N ASP A 14 -1.03 -10.96 7.09
CA ASP A 14 -0.29 -9.76 7.52
C ASP A 14 1.04 -9.62 6.75
N TRP A 15 1.63 -10.73 6.28
CA TRP A 15 2.88 -10.68 5.51
C TRP A 15 2.69 -10.06 4.12
N GLY A 16 1.64 -10.47 3.40
CA GLY A 16 1.32 -9.92 2.09
C GLY A 16 1.01 -8.42 2.14
N GLU A 17 0.22 -7.99 3.13
CA GLU A 17 -0.06 -6.57 3.34
C GLU A 17 1.19 -5.78 3.70
N ARG A 18 2.05 -6.27 4.60
CA ARG A 18 3.30 -5.58 4.97
C ARG A 18 4.26 -5.44 3.80
N LEU A 19 4.39 -6.48 2.98
CA LEU A 19 5.22 -6.41 1.77
C LEU A 19 4.69 -5.39 0.79
N LEU A 20 3.38 -5.37 0.56
CA LEU A 20 2.76 -4.39 -0.32
C LEU A 20 2.93 -2.97 0.20
N ASN A 21 2.71 -2.75 1.51
CA ASN A 21 2.92 -1.45 2.14
C ASN A 21 4.35 -0.97 1.93
N THR A 22 5.33 -1.86 2.12
CA THR A 22 6.74 -1.55 1.92
C THR A 22 7.05 -1.23 0.45
N ALA A 23 6.59 -2.08 -0.48
CA ALA A 23 6.83 -1.90 -1.91
C ALA A 23 6.16 -0.63 -2.44
N ALA A 24 4.90 -0.39 -2.07
CA ALA A 24 4.15 0.80 -2.44
C ALA A 24 4.78 2.07 -1.84
N THR A 25 5.23 2.01 -0.58
CA THR A 25 5.96 3.12 0.06
C THR A 25 7.22 3.47 -0.72
N GLN A 26 8.04 2.48 -1.06
CA GLN A 26 9.27 2.71 -1.83
C GLN A 26 8.97 3.26 -3.23
N ALA A 27 8.00 2.67 -3.94
CA ALA A 27 7.61 3.11 -5.26
C ALA A 27 7.12 4.57 -5.26
N ILE A 28 6.24 4.93 -4.32
CA ILE A 28 5.70 6.29 -4.20
C ILE A 28 6.78 7.28 -3.79
N ARG A 29 7.69 6.89 -2.88
CA ARG A 29 8.84 7.71 -2.49
C ARG A 29 9.68 8.12 -3.71
N HIS A 30 9.87 7.22 -4.67
CA HIS A 30 10.60 7.50 -5.90
C HIS A 30 9.85 8.39 -6.91
N LEU A 31 8.52 8.51 -6.80
CA LEU A 31 7.76 9.45 -7.64
C LEU A 31 7.99 10.91 -7.24
N PHE A 32 8.32 11.15 -5.97
CA PHE A 32 8.70 12.47 -5.50
C PHE A 32 10.16 12.79 -5.85
N SER A 33 10.41 14.03 -6.23
CA SER A 33 11.77 14.52 -6.47
C SER A 33 12.57 14.65 -5.17
N GLN A 34 11.88 14.95 -4.06
CA GLN A 34 12.40 14.93 -2.70
C GLN A 34 11.28 14.50 -1.75
N SER A 35 11.62 13.78 -0.69
CA SER A 35 10.69 13.38 0.37
C SER A 35 11.43 13.17 1.69
N GLU A 36 10.89 13.73 2.77
CA GLU A 36 11.36 13.47 4.13
C GLU A 36 10.80 12.14 4.65
N SER A 37 9.47 12.04 4.64
CA SER A 37 8.75 10.81 4.98
C SER A 37 7.62 10.54 4.01
N VAL A 38 7.42 9.26 3.72
CA VAL A 38 6.27 8.73 2.98
C VAL A 38 5.90 7.43 3.67
N GLU A 39 4.64 7.31 4.03
CA GLU A 39 4.05 6.10 4.61
C GLU A 39 2.83 5.71 3.80
N VAL A 40 2.75 4.43 3.48
CA VAL A 40 1.63 3.86 2.72
C VAL A 40 1.08 2.67 3.48
N ALA A 41 -0.24 2.69 3.66
CA ALA A 41 -1.00 1.60 4.26
C ALA A 41 -2.05 1.13 3.25
N VAL A 42 -1.87 -0.10 2.78
CA VAL A 42 -2.81 -0.86 1.95
C VAL A 42 -3.49 -1.86 2.86
N ARG A 43 -4.82 -1.91 2.80
CA ARG A 43 -5.61 -2.95 3.46
C ARG A 43 -6.28 -3.82 2.43
N CYS A 44 -6.25 -5.12 2.66
CA CYS A 44 -6.88 -6.08 1.78
C CYS A 44 -7.32 -7.33 2.55
N TYR A 45 -8.62 -7.39 2.84
CA TYR A 45 -9.20 -8.51 3.56
C TYR A 45 -10.30 -9.20 2.74
N PRO A 46 -10.20 -10.52 2.49
CA PRO A 46 -9.05 -11.39 2.76
C PRO A 46 -7.88 -11.13 1.78
N SER A 47 -6.64 -11.41 2.20
CA SER A 47 -5.43 -11.20 1.38
C SER A 47 -5.45 -11.90 0.01
N SER A 48 -6.32 -12.89 -0.18
CA SER A 48 -6.57 -13.52 -1.49
C SER A 48 -7.08 -12.54 -2.57
N LYS A 49 -7.70 -11.42 -2.18
CA LYS A 49 -8.10 -10.33 -3.09
C LYS A 49 -6.90 -9.65 -3.76
N LEU A 50 -5.73 -9.65 -3.10
CA LEU A 50 -4.47 -9.14 -3.68
C LEU A 50 -4.05 -9.93 -4.91
N LEU A 51 -4.14 -11.27 -4.83
CA LEU A 51 -3.82 -12.16 -5.95
C LEU A 51 -4.81 -11.99 -7.11
N GLN A 52 -6.00 -11.46 -6.83
CA GLN A 52 -7.02 -11.11 -7.82
C GLN A 52 -6.85 -9.68 -8.37
N GLY A 53 -5.85 -8.92 -7.89
CA GLY A 53 -5.58 -7.56 -8.33
C GLY A 53 -6.43 -6.47 -7.65
N SER A 54 -7.12 -6.80 -6.55
CA SER A 54 -8.02 -5.88 -5.86
C SER A 54 -7.53 -5.54 -4.46
N ILE A 55 -7.71 -4.27 -4.05
CA ILE A 55 -7.44 -3.77 -2.69
C ILE A 55 -8.67 -3.05 -2.14
N ASP A 56 -8.90 -3.15 -0.83
CA ASP A 56 -10.08 -2.56 -0.20
C ASP A 56 -9.89 -1.08 0.12
N SER A 57 -8.69 -0.71 0.58
CA SER A 57 -8.37 0.69 0.84
C SER A 57 -6.89 0.96 0.65
N PHE A 58 -6.59 2.15 0.14
CA PHE A 58 -5.26 2.68 0.05
C PHE A 58 -5.19 4.00 0.83
N LYS A 59 -4.23 4.13 1.75
CA LYS A 59 -3.96 5.36 2.47
C LYS A 59 -2.49 5.73 2.36
N MET A 60 -2.21 7.00 2.08
CA MET A 60 -0.85 7.54 2.06
C MET A 60 -0.77 8.82 2.86
N SER A 61 0.36 8.99 3.52
CA SER A 61 0.72 10.18 4.28
C SER A 61 2.18 10.51 3.97
N GLY A 62 2.51 11.78 3.82
CA GLY A 62 3.89 12.18 3.57
C GLY A 62 4.15 13.63 3.94
N ARG A 63 5.42 13.90 4.24
CA ARG A 63 5.91 15.20 4.70
C ARG A 63 7.14 15.64 3.91
N GLY A 64 7.29 16.94 3.73
CA GLY A 64 8.46 17.53 3.05
C GLY A 64 8.61 17.00 1.62
N LEU A 65 7.50 16.93 0.89
CA LEU A 65 7.42 16.34 -0.44
C LEU A 65 7.70 17.40 -1.50
N VAL A 66 8.41 17.04 -2.56
CA VAL A 66 8.55 17.88 -3.76
C VAL A 66 8.11 17.10 -4.98
N ILE A 67 7.02 17.50 -5.60
CA ILE A 67 6.50 16.87 -6.83
C ILE A 67 7.16 17.53 -8.04
N ARG A 68 7.78 16.72 -8.90
CA ARG A 68 8.39 17.13 -10.18
C ARG A 68 9.31 18.37 -10.08
N ARG A 69 10.03 18.53 -8.97
CA ARG A 69 10.94 19.67 -8.67
C ARG A 69 10.26 21.05 -8.66
N GLN A 70 8.93 21.11 -8.64
CA GLN A 70 8.18 22.36 -8.83
C GLN A 70 7.17 22.63 -7.73
N PHE A 71 6.61 21.58 -7.13
CA PHE A 71 5.53 21.72 -6.16
C PHE A 71 6.01 21.23 -4.79
N PRO A 72 6.52 22.13 -3.94
CA PRO A 72 6.81 21.81 -2.55
C PRO A 72 5.50 21.66 -1.78
N VAL A 73 5.42 20.62 -0.95
CA VAL A 73 4.29 20.31 -0.10
C VAL A 73 4.81 19.96 1.29
N GLU A 74 4.39 20.71 2.30
CA GLU A 74 4.80 20.46 3.68
C GLU A 74 4.21 19.16 4.22
N GLU A 75 2.91 18.94 3.99
CA GLU A 75 2.21 17.73 4.41
C GLU A 75 1.12 17.36 3.39
N MET A 76 1.00 16.08 3.08
CA MET A 76 -0.01 15.53 2.19
C MET A 76 -0.53 14.21 2.76
N SER A 77 -1.85 14.06 2.81
CA SER A 77 -2.51 12.79 3.10
C SER A 77 -3.61 12.54 2.08
N PHE A 78 -3.70 11.31 1.59
CA PHE A 78 -4.83 10.88 0.77
C PHE A 78 -5.28 9.48 1.12
N GLU A 79 -6.58 9.25 0.98
CA GLU A 79 -7.22 7.98 1.24
C GLU A 79 -8.16 7.70 0.06
N THR A 80 -8.06 6.49 -0.47
CA THR A 80 -8.84 6.02 -1.60
C THR A 80 -9.55 4.74 -1.19
N ASP A 81 -10.83 4.65 -1.57
CA ASP A 81 -11.65 3.44 -1.45
C ASP A 81 -11.13 2.32 -2.36
N ALA A 82 -11.89 1.22 -2.44
CA ALA A 82 -11.51 0.03 -3.17
C ALA A 82 -11.05 0.33 -4.61
N VAL A 83 -9.89 -0.23 -4.96
CA VAL A 83 -9.30 -0.13 -6.29
C VAL A 83 -9.29 -1.53 -6.92
N SER A 84 -9.82 -1.65 -8.13
CA SER A 84 -10.04 -2.90 -8.89
C SER A 84 -9.41 -2.82 -10.27
#